data_AF-A0A956U4R8-F1
#
_entry.id   AF-A0A956U4R8-F1
#
_cell.length_a   1.000
_cell.length_b   1.000
_cell.length_c   1.000
_cell.angle_alpha   90.00
_cell.angle_beta   90.00
_cell.angle_gamma   90.00
#
_symmetry.space_group_name_H-M   'P 1'
#
loop_
_entity.id
_entity.type
_entity.pdbx_description
1 polymer ?
#
loop_
_entity_poly.entity_id
_entity_poly.type
_entity_poly.pdbx_seq_one_letter_code
_entity_poly.pdbx_strand_id
1 'polypeptide(L)'
;MENRTKESKKLSEWNMLMWLGQMTYEDGKYKVAELKFKRALNCLEELNIKDQRLASNLNGLALCYCAQGNHKKSDALYKKAIEIDEAAADFDKAATTIDFNNLATHYRDQGLYEKAEPLYQKALSYWEKNERSPEIASVLTNLGLMYCQMGQCGVGESFFRKSLSMELSIYGRDSREYAQTAVNLASNLCMQGKCEEAEPFFEEGIRKLGYQIGPRPELADALELYLEYLEKTHQETKKIEKVSKSIDNLRKKKR
;
A
#
# COMPACT_ATOMS: atom_id res chain seq x y z
N MET A 1 36.75 19.85 6.63
CA MET A 1 35.43 20.12 7.24
C MET A 1 34.37 20.41 6.18
N GLU A 2 34.63 21.27 5.18
CA GLU A 2 33.65 21.65 4.14
C GLU A 2 32.98 20.50 3.36
N ASN A 3 33.72 19.44 3.00
CA ASN A 3 33.13 18.30 2.28
C ASN A 3 32.10 17.52 3.11
N ARG A 4 32.33 17.35 4.43
CA ARG A 4 31.36 16.71 5.34
C ARG A 4 30.10 17.56 5.50
N THR A 5 30.25 18.89 5.48
CA THR A 5 29.10 19.82 5.52
C THR A 5 28.29 19.79 4.24
N LYS A 6 28.93 19.62 3.07
CA LYS A 6 28.26 19.49 1.77
C LYS A 6 27.51 18.17 1.64
N GLU A 7 28.13 17.07 2.06
CA GLU A 7 27.52 15.74 2.08
C GLU A 7 26.30 15.70 3.00
N SER A 8 26.45 16.18 4.25
CA SER A 8 25.34 16.25 5.21
C SER A 8 24.16 17.06 4.67
N LYS A 9 24.41 18.21 4.05
CA LYS A 9 23.34 19.03 3.43
C LYS A 9 22.60 18.28 2.33
N LYS A 10 23.32 17.56 1.46
CA LYS A 10 22.70 16.77 0.38
C LYS A 10 21.89 15.59 0.89
N LEU A 11 22.35 14.92 1.95
CA LEU A 11 21.59 13.85 2.59
C LEU A 11 20.32 14.39 3.28
N SER A 12 20.39 15.56 3.91
CA SER A 12 19.21 16.23 4.45
C SER A 12 18.22 16.64 3.34
N GLU A 13 18.72 17.14 2.21
CA GLU A 13 17.91 17.45 1.03
C GLU A 13 17.27 16.18 0.46
N TRP A 14 18.02 15.09 0.33
CA TRP A 14 17.51 13.79 -0.10
C TRP A 14 16.34 13.32 0.80
N ASN A 15 16.54 13.31 2.12
CA ASN A 15 15.49 12.94 3.08
C ASN A 15 14.22 13.78 2.91
N MET A 16 14.37 15.10 2.80
CA MET A 16 13.24 16.01 2.58
C MET A 16 12.52 15.72 1.27
N LEU A 17 13.26 15.45 0.19
CA LEU A 17 12.69 15.15 -1.12
C LEU A 17 12.00 13.79 -1.15
N MET A 18 12.54 12.78 -0.47
CA MET A 18 11.89 11.47 -0.31
C MET A 18 10.55 11.63 0.40
N TRP A 19 10.52 12.37 1.52
CA TRP A 19 9.29 12.64 2.26
C TRP A 19 8.27 13.42 1.41
N LEU A 20 8.69 14.49 0.74
CA LEU A 20 7.80 15.26 -0.16
C LEU A 20 7.31 14.42 -1.34
N GLY A 21 8.16 13.56 -1.89
CA GLY A 21 7.80 12.61 -2.94
C GLY A 21 6.68 11.68 -2.49
N GLN A 22 6.82 11.09 -1.31
CA GLN A 22 5.80 10.22 -0.71
C GLN A 22 4.49 10.96 -0.47
N MET A 23 4.53 12.14 0.17
CA MET A 23 3.32 12.92 0.46
C MET A 23 2.57 13.34 -0.81
N THR A 24 3.31 13.75 -1.85
CA THR A 24 2.69 14.13 -3.13
C THR A 24 2.21 12.93 -3.93
N TYR A 25 2.81 11.75 -3.76
CA TYR A 25 2.32 10.49 -4.33
C TYR A 25 0.98 10.09 -3.71
N GLU A 26 0.87 10.16 -2.37
CA GLU A 26 -0.37 9.88 -1.62
C GLU A 26 -1.51 10.83 -2.01
N ASP A 27 -1.19 12.09 -2.35
CA ASP A 27 -2.14 13.08 -2.85
C ASP A 27 -2.53 12.85 -4.33
N GLY A 28 -2.07 11.77 -4.95
CA GLY A 28 -2.34 11.44 -6.36
C GLY A 28 -1.56 12.31 -7.37
N LYS A 29 -0.65 13.18 -6.91
CA LYS A 29 0.14 14.07 -7.76
C LYS A 29 1.40 13.36 -8.28
N TYR A 30 1.21 12.25 -8.99
CA TYR A 30 2.29 11.33 -9.39
C TYR A 30 3.43 12.00 -10.18
N LYS A 31 3.12 12.95 -11.08
CA LYS A 31 4.14 13.70 -11.83
C LYS A 31 4.99 14.61 -10.93
N VAL A 32 4.38 15.18 -9.88
CA VAL A 32 5.11 16.02 -8.91
C VAL A 32 5.99 15.14 -8.04
N ALA A 33 5.47 14.00 -7.58
CA ALA A 33 6.22 13.00 -6.83
C ALA A 33 7.44 12.50 -7.62
N GLU A 34 7.27 12.16 -8.91
CA GLU A 34 8.36 11.77 -9.80
C GLU A 34 9.47 12.82 -9.84
N LEU A 35 9.13 14.11 -9.92
CA LEU A 35 10.12 15.19 -9.90
C LEU A 35 10.88 15.26 -8.57
N LYS A 36 10.22 15.00 -7.43
CA LYS A 36 10.89 14.98 -6.12
C LYS A 36 11.85 13.80 -6.02
N PHE A 37 11.42 12.61 -6.39
CA PHE A 37 12.27 11.43 -6.36
C PHE A 37 13.44 11.53 -7.35
N LYS A 38 13.25 12.08 -8.56
CA LYS A 38 14.36 12.35 -9.48
C LYS A 38 15.39 13.32 -8.90
N ARG A 39 14.94 14.38 -8.24
CA ARG A 39 15.86 15.31 -7.58
C ARG A 39 16.58 14.63 -6.40
N ALA A 40 15.88 13.79 -5.65
CA ALA A 40 16.49 12.98 -4.60
C ALA A 40 17.55 12.04 -5.20
N LEU A 41 17.27 11.44 -6.37
CA LEU A 41 18.20 10.52 -7.03
C LEU A 41 19.49 11.24 -7.42
N ASN A 42 19.38 12.45 -7.97
CA ASN A 42 20.55 13.28 -8.28
C ASN A 42 21.41 13.54 -7.04
N CYS A 43 20.81 13.77 -5.86
CA CYS A 43 21.57 13.94 -4.62
C CYS A 43 22.43 12.70 -4.30
N LEU A 44 21.88 11.48 -4.50
CA LEU A 44 22.60 10.23 -4.26
C LEU A 44 23.69 9.99 -5.31
N GLU A 45 23.40 10.28 -6.59
CA GLU A 45 24.36 10.13 -7.69
C GLU A 45 25.58 11.03 -7.51
N GLU A 46 25.37 12.29 -7.12
CA GLU A 46 26.46 13.24 -6.86
C GLU A 46 27.32 12.86 -5.65
N LEU A 47 26.78 12.05 -4.73
CA LEU A 47 27.50 11.49 -3.58
C LEU A 47 28.04 10.08 -3.86
N ASN A 48 27.75 9.51 -5.04
CA ASN A 48 28.06 8.14 -5.42
C ASN A 48 27.55 7.10 -4.39
N ILE A 49 26.37 7.35 -3.83
CA ILE A 49 25.71 6.44 -2.88
C ILE A 49 24.99 5.33 -3.65
N LYS A 50 25.28 4.08 -3.31
CA LYS A 50 24.75 2.86 -3.98
C LYS A 50 24.19 1.83 -3.00
N ASP A 51 23.74 2.28 -1.84
CA ASP A 51 23.15 1.44 -0.79
C ASP A 51 21.62 1.51 -0.78
N GLN A 52 20.99 1.04 0.30
CA GLN A 52 19.54 1.01 0.51
C GLN A 52 18.83 2.35 0.26
N ARG A 53 19.53 3.49 0.40
CA ARG A 53 18.94 4.80 0.06
C ARG A 53 18.66 4.92 -1.43
N LEU A 54 19.54 4.34 -2.26
CA LEU A 54 19.33 4.24 -3.70
C LEU A 54 18.13 3.34 -3.98
N ALA A 55 18.05 2.14 -3.38
CA ALA A 55 16.92 1.23 -3.55
C ALA A 55 15.59 1.90 -3.19
N SER A 56 15.49 2.52 -2.00
CA SER A 56 14.33 3.29 -1.54
C SER A 56 13.90 4.37 -2.55
N ASN A 57 14.86 5.07 -3.17
CA ASN A 57 14.58 6.08 -4.18
C ASN A 57 14.06 5.47 -5.49
N LEU A 58 14.67 4.37 -5.95
CA LEU A 58 14.22 3.65 -7.13
C LEU A 58 12.80 3.10 -6.94
N ASN A 59 12.45 2.61 -5.75
CA ASN A 59 11.08 2.22 -5.41
C ASN A 59 10.09 3.39 -5.52
N GLY A 60 10.44 4.56 -4.98
CA GLY A 60 9.61 5.77 -5.09
C GLY A 60 9.34 6.17 -6.55
N LEU A 61 10.37 6.10 -7.40
CA LEU A 61 10.22 6.32 -8.83
C LEU A 61 9.40 5.22 -9.53
N ALA A 62 9.59 3.97 -9.13
CA ALA A 62 8.86 2.84 -9.67
C ALA A 62 7.35 2.95 -9.39
N LEU A 63 6.98 3.36 -8.17
CA LEU A 63 5.59 3.66 -7.78
C LEU A 63 5.00 4.75 -8.68
N CYS A 64 5.73 5.86 -8.88
CA CYS A 64 5.29 6.95 -9.76
C CYS A 64 5.10 6.49 -11.21
N TYR A 65 5.96 5.62 -11.73
CA TYR A 65 5.81 5.07 -13.07
C TYR A 65 4.66 4.07 -13.18
N CYS A 66 4.43 3.27 -12.14
CA CYS A 66 3.28 2.37 -12.06
C CYS A 66 1.96 3.17 -12.15
N ALA A 67 1.81 4.19 -11.31
CA ALA A 67 0.61 5.04 -11.29
C ALA A 67 0.38 5.82 -12.61
N GLN A 68 1.42 5.99 -13.42
CA GLN A 68 1.35 6.61 -14.75
C GLN A 68 1.21 5.59 -15.89
N GLY A 69 1.07 4.29 -15.61
CA GLY A 69 0.94 3.23 -16.61
C GLY A 69 2.25 2.87 -17.34
N ASN A 70 3.41 3.36 -16.87
CA ASN A 70 4.70 3.05 -17.46
C ASN A 70 5.30 1.77 -16.84
N HIS A 71 4.64 0.64 -17.12
CA HIS A 71 4.96 -0.65 -16.49
C HIS A 71 6.40 -1.12 -16.76
N LYS A 72 6.92 -0.91 -17.97
CA LYS A 72 8.30 -1.32 -18.31
C LYS A 72 9.35 -0.60 -17.47
N LYS A 73 9.19 0.72 -17.26
CA LYS A 73 10.13 1.48 -16.41
C LYS A 73 9.97 1.10 -14.94
N SER A 74 8.73 0.96 -14.48
CA SER A 74 8.44 0.55 -13.10
C SER A 74 9.07 -0.80 -12.76
N ASP A 75 8.87 -1.81 -13.61
CA ASP A 75 9.44 -3.17 -13.46
C ASP A 75 10.97 -3.16 -13.35
N ALA A 76 11.65 -2.42 -14.24
CA ALA A 76 13.10 -2.32 -14.22
C ALA A 76 13.63 -1.65 -12.94
N LEU A 77 12.93 -0.64 -12.42
CA LEU A 77 13.34 0.06 -11.21
C LEU A 77 13.12 -0.78 -9.95
N TYR A 78 12.00 -1.49 -9.84
CA TYR A 78 11.76 -2.41 -8.73
C TYR A 78 12.79 -3.53 -8.67
N LYS A 79 13.08 -4.18 -9.80
CA LYS A 79 14.09 -5.24 -9.86
C LYS A 79 15.46 -4.74 -9.43
N LYS A 80 15.84 -3.53 -9.87
CA LYS A 80 17.11 -2.92 -9.46
C LYS A 80 17.14 -2.56 -7.97
N ALA A 81 16.02 -2.15 -7.38
CA ALA A 81 15.94 -1.90 -5.95
C ALA A 81 16.14 -3.19 -5.15
N ILE A 82 15.43 -4.26 -5.53
CA ILE A 82 15.59 -5.62 -4.96
C ILE A 82 17.05 -6.08 -5.06
N GLU A 83 17.68 -5.95 -6.23
CA GLU A 83 19.08 -6.33 -6.43
C GLU A 83 20.04 -5.59 -5.49
N ILE A 84 19.79 -4.30 -5.19
CA ILE A 84 20.60 -3.52 -4.27
C ILE A 84 20.40 -3.99 -2.83
N ASP A 85 19.15 -4.19 -2.40
CA ASP A 85 18.83 -4.54 -1.02
C ASP A 85 19.17 -5.99 -0.68
N GLU A 86 18.99 -6.94 -1.61
CA GLU A 86 19.44 -8.33 -1.44
C GLU A 86 20.97 -8.46 -1.42
N ALA A 87 21.69 -7.61 -2.15
CA ALA A 87 23.16 -7.63 -2.19
C ALA A 87 23.82 -6.79 -1.09
N ALA A 88 23.05 -6.09 -0.27
CA ALA A 88 23.57 -5.25 0.80
C ALA A 88 24.28 -6.09 1.87
N ALA A 89 25.48 -5.65 2.29
CA ALA A 89 26.22 -6.32 3.35
C ALA A 89 25.44 -6.35 4.68
N ASP A 90 24.72 -5.26 4.96
CA ASP A 90 23.78 -5.15 6.08
C ASP A 90 22.37 -5.43 5.59
N PHE A 91 22.08 -6.69 5.27
CA PHE A 91 20.78 -7.12 4.75
C PHE A 91 19.63 -6.65 5.66
N ASP A 92 18.73 -5.84 5.12
CA ASP A 92 17.53 -5.37 5.80
C ASP A 92 16.31 -6.10 5.24
N LYS A 93 15.78 -7.02 6.06
CA LYS A 93 14.58 -7.78 5.69
C LYS A 93 13.35 -6.91 5.49
N ALA A 94 13.20 -5.80 6.21
CA ALA A 94 12.05 -4.91 6.09
C ALA A 94 12.08 -4.18 4.75
N ALA A 95 13.22 -3.55 4.42
CA ALA A 95 13.41 -2.89 3.13
C ALA A 95 13.19 -3.86 1.97
N THR A 96 13.86 -5.01 1.99
CA THR A 96 13.72 -6.04 0.95
C THR A 96 12.27 -6.53 0.81
N THR A 97 11.55 -6.71 1.92
CA THR A 97 10.14 -7.13 1.91
C THR A 97 9.23 -6.10 1.23
N ILE A 98 9.46 -4.82 1.48
CA ILE A 98 8.71 -3.73 0.85
C ILE A 98 8.92 -3.76 -0.67
N ASP A 99 10.15 -4.00 -1.13
CA ASP A 99 10.50 -4.04 -2.55
C ASP A 99 9.78 -5.17 -3.28
N PHE A 100 9.83 -6.38 -2.72
CA PHE A 100 9.08 -7.53 -3.26
C PHE A 100 7.56 -7.28 -3.22
N ASN A 101 7.03 -6.73 -2.12
CA ASN A 101 5.61 -6.40 -1.99
C ASN A 101 5.14 -5.42 -3.07
N ASN A 102 5.96 -4.40 -3.36
CA ASN A 102 5.62 -3.38 -4.35
C ASN A 102 5.67 -3.95 -5.79
N LEU A 103 6.68 -4.75 -6.13
CA LEU A 103 6.74 -5.40 -7.44
C LEU A 103 5.62 -6.42 -7.63
N ALA A 104 5.31 -7.20 -6.58
CA ALA A 104 4.20 -8.13 -6.61
C ALA A 104 2.86 -7.41 -6.82
N THR A 105 2.65 -6.30 -6.10
CA THR A 105 1.47 -5.44 -6.26
C THR A 105 1.38 -4.85 -7.67
N HIS A 106 2.51 -4.40 -8.22
CA HIS A 106 2.58 -3.93 -9.60
C HIS A 106 2.11 -4.99 -10.62
N TYR A 107 2.47 -6.26 -10.42
CA TYR A 107 2.01 -7.36 -11.28
C TYR A 107 0.55 -7.75 -11.01
N ARG A 108 0.11 -7.77 -9.74
CA ARG A 108 -1.28 -8.02 -9.37
C ARG A 108 -2.22 -7.01 -10.04
N ASP A 109 -1.88 -5.73 -10.01
CA ASP A 109 -2.70 -4.66 -10.59
C ASP A 109 -2.81 -4.77 -12.13
N GLN A 110 -1.92 -5.53 -12.77
CA GLN A 110 -1.98 -5.90 -14.20
C GLN A 110 -2.71 -7.24 -14.45
N GLY A 111 -3.21 -7.91 -13.41
CA GLY A 111 -3.78 -9.26 -13.50
C GLY A 111 -2.73 -10.36 -13.71
N LEU A 112 -1.44 -10.07 -13.56
CA LEU A 112 -0.34 -11.02 -13.74
C LEU A 112 -0.07 -11.81 -12.45
N TYR A 113 -1.07 -12.53 -11.96
CA TYR A 113 -1.03 -13.21 -10.66
C TYR A 113 0.09 -14.25 -10.54
N GLU A 114 0.36 -15.00 -11.62
CA GLU A 114 1.47 -15.97 -11.73
C GLU A 114 2.86 -15.35 -11.49
N LYS A 115 3.00 -14.04 -11.70
CA LYS A 115 4.24 -13.31 -11.39
C LYS A 115 4.20 -12.67 -10.00
N ALA A 116 3.02 -12.28 -9.53
CA ALA A 116 2.85 -11.62 -8.24
C ALA A 116 3.01 -12.58 -7.06
N GLU A 117 2.38 -13.75 -7.12
CA GLU A 117 2.34 -14.71 -6.02
C GLU A 117 3.73 -15.16 -5.54
N PRO A 118 4.67 -15.55 -6.42
CA PRO A 118 6.01 -15.95 -5.98
C PRO A 118 6.77 -14.83 -5.28
N LEU A 119 6.54 -13.57 -5.68
CA LEU A 119 7.19 -12.41 -5.09
C LEU A 119 6.64 -12.11 -3.69
N TYR A 120 5.33 -12.18 -3.49
CA TYR A 120 4.74 -12.09 -2.15
C TYR A 120 5.23 -13.22 -1.24
N GLN A 121 5.28 -14.46 -1.75
CA GLN A 121 5.80 -15.60 -0.98
C GLN A 121 7.29 -15.42 -0.64
N LYS A 122 8.07 -14.88 -1.59
CA LYS A 122 9.49 -14.54 -1.35
C LYS A 122 9.63 -13.49 -0.25
N ALA A 123 8.82 -12.43 -0.29
CA ALA A 123 8.78 -11.40 0.75
C ALA A 123 8.52 -12.01 2.14
N LEU A 124 7.55 -12.93 2.26
CA LEU A 124 7.23 -13.63 3.51
C LEU A 124 8.35 -14.59 3.96
N SER A 125 9.13 -15.14 3.03
CA SER A 125 10.17 -16.14 3.34
C SER A 125 11.36 -15.58 4.15
N TYR A 126 11.55 -14.26 4.18
CA TYR A 126 12.58 -13.62 5.00
C TYR A 126 12.23 -13.54 6.48
N TRP A 127 11.00 -13.88 6.85
CA TRP A 127 10.48 -13.72 8.20
C TRP A 127 10.19 -15.06 8.85
N GLU A 128 10.40 -15.14 10.16
CA GLU A 128 9.99 -16.31 10.92
C GLU A 128 8.47 -16.39 11.03
N LYS A 129 7.92 -17.62 11.10
CA LYS A 129 6.47 -17.88 11.04
C LYS A 129 5.62 -17.10 12.07
N ASN A 130 6.19 -16.77 13.23
CA ASN A 130 5.50 -16.07 14.32
C ASN A 130 5.93 -14.60 14.46
N GLU A 131 6.82 -14.14 13.59
CA GLU A 131 7.26 -12.77 13.59
C GLU A 131 6.11 -11.85 13.14
N ARG A 132 6.04 -10.68 13.76
CA ARG A 132 5.03 -9.67 13.45
C ARG A 132 5.75 -8.41 13.02
N SER A 133 5.45 -7.96 11.81
CA SER A 133 5.96 -6.70 11.29
C SER A 133 4.89 -6.01 10.43
N PRO A 134 4.94 -4.67 10.34
CA PRO A 134 4.16 -3.90 9.38
C PRO A 134 4.22 -4.44 7.95
N GLU A 135 5.41 -4.83 7.51
CA GLU A 135 5.70 -5.26 6.15
C GLU A 135 5.04 -6.61 5.86
N ILE A 136 5.08 -7.55 6.82
CA ILE A 136 4.36 -8.83 6.72
C ILE A 136 2.85 -8.58 6.61
N ALA A 137 2.29 -7.73 7.47
CA ALA A 137 0.87 -7.41 7.43
C ALA A 137 0.44 -6.84 6.07
N SER A 138 1.21 -5.89 5.53
CA SER A 138 0.97 -5.34 4.19
C SER A 138 0.98 -6.42 3.10
N VAL A 139 1.97 -7.31 3.11
CA VAL A 139 2.06 -8.43 2.16
C VAL A 139 0.86 -9.37 2.29
N LEU A 140 0.44 -9.70 3.50
CA LEU A 140 -0.73 -10.55 3.74
C LEU A 140 -2.03 -9.90 3.24
N THR A 141 -2.25 -8.61 3.49
CA THR A 141 -3.41 -7.88 2.95
C THR A 141 -3.40 -7.89 1.42
N ASN A 142 -2.24 -7.69 0.80
CA ASN A 142 -2.10 -7.67 -0.66
C ASN A 142 -2.28 -9.05 -1.31
N LEU A 143 -1.78 -10.12 -0.68
CA LEU A 143 -2.07 -11.50 -1.05
C LEU A 143 -3.57 -11.81 -0.93
N GLY A 144 -4.21 -11.35 0.15
CA GLY A 144 -5.65 -11.48 0.34
C GLY A 144 -6.43 -10.90 -0.84
N LEU A 145 -6.12 -9.65 -1.21
CA LEU A 145 -6.71 -8.97 -2.37
C LEU A 145 -6.46 -9.72 -3.68
N MET A 146 -5.24 -10.21 -3.90
CA MET A 146 -4.89 -10.99 -5.10
C MET A 146 -5.76 -12.23 -5.24
N TYR A 147 -5.88 -13.05 -4.19
CA TYR A 147 -6.71 -14.26 -4.24
C TYR A 147 -8.20 -13.93 -4.41
N CYS A 148 -8.70 -12.81 -3.85
CA CYS A 148 -10.06 -12.34 -4.14
C CYS A 148 -10.27 -12.05 -5.63
N GLN A 149 -9.33 -11.33 -6.25
CA GLN A 149 -9.42 -10.99 -7.67
C GLN A 149 -9.35 -12.22 -8.58
N MET A 150 -8.69 -13.30 -8.13
CA MET A 150 -8.69 -14.62 -8.77
C MET A 150 -9.98 -15.42 -8.51
N GLY A 151 -10.93 -14.89 -7.75
CA GLY A 151 -12.17 -15.58 -7.35
C GLY A 151 -11.98 -16.55 -6.16
N GLN A 152 -10.78 -16.68 -5.62
CA GLN A 152 -10.45 -17.56 -4.49
C GLN A 152 -10.67 -16.84 -3.14
N CYS A 153 -11.86 -16.30 -2.93
CA CYS A 153 -12.17 -15.45 -1.77
C CYS A 153 -11.96 -16.16 -0.42
N GLY A 154 -12.20 -17.47 -0.31
CA GLY A 154 -11.95 -18.21 0.93
C GLY A 154 -10.47 -18.25 1.33
N VAL A 155 -9.56 -18.32 0.36
CA VAL A 155 -8.11 -18.21 0.60
C VAL A 155 -7.77 -16.79 1.03
N GLY A 156 -8.33 -15.79 0.33
CA GLY A 156 -8.14 -14.37 0.65
C GLY A 156 -8.57 -14.01 2.08
N GLU A 157 -9.69 -14.57 2.56
CA GLU A 157 -10.18 -14.38 3.93
C GLU A 157 -9.11 -14.76 4.97
N SER A 158 -8.43 -15.90 4.77
CA SER A 158 -7.42 -16.39 5.69
C SER A 158 -6.23 -15.42 5.82
N PHE A 159 -5.86 -14.77 4.72
CA PHE A 159 -4.79 -13.78 4.68
C PHE A 159 -5.23 -12.47 5.35
N PHE A 160 -6.43 -11.99 5.06
CA PHE A 160 -6.96 -10.79 5.73
C PHE A 160 -7.08 -10.96 7.24
N ARG A 161 -7.60 -12.11 7.72
CA ARG A 161 -7.71 -12.36 9.17
C ARG A 161 -6.34 -12.39 9.85
N LYS A 162 -5.33 -12.98 9.23
CA LYS A 162 -3.95 -12.97 9.73
C LYS A 162 -3.38 -11.55 9.77
N SER A 163 -3.53 -10.79 8.69
CA SER A 163 -3.08 -9.40 8.62
C SER A 163 -3.75 -8.55 9.69
N LEU A 164 -5.09 -8.62 9.78
CA LEU A 164 -5.88 -7.85 10.75
C LEU A 164 -5.47 -8.14 12.19
N SER A 165 -5.21 -9.42 12.53
CA SER A 165 -4.70 -9.79 13.85
C SER A 165 -3.30 -9.24 14.12
N MET A 166 -2.45 -9.13 13.09
CA MET A 166 -1.10 -8.59 13.20
C MET A 166 -1.14 -7.07 13.39
N GLU A 167 -1.90 -6.35 12.55
CA GLU A 167 -2.09 -4.90 12.63
C GLU A 167 -2.72 -4.50 13.97
N LEU A 168 -3.69 -5.28 14.47
CA LEU A 168 -4.27 -5.08 15.80
C LEU A 168 -3.21 -5.15 16.90
N SER A 169 -2.25 -6.07 16.79
CA SER A 169 -1.17 -6.23 17.77
C SER A 169 -0.11 -5.14 17.67
N ILE A 170 0.18 -4.64 16.46
CA ILE A 170 1.26 -3.68 16.22
C ILE A 170 0.78 -2.25 16.51
N TYR A 171 -0.36 -1.88 15.94
CA TYR A 171 -0.86 -0.50 15.95
C TYR A 171 -2.09 -0.29 16.81
N GLY A 172 -2.76 -1.38 17.20
CA GLY A 172 -4.06 -1.30 17.85
C GLY A 172 -5.21 -1.09 16.86
N ARG A 173 -6.42 -1.13 17.44
CA ARG A 173 -7.69 -1.16 16.70
C ARG A 173 -8.02 0.18 16.02
N ASP A 174 -7.40 1.27 16.42
CA ASP A 174 -7.66 2.63 15.89
C ASP A 174 -6.71 3.04 14.75
N SER A 175 -5.87 2.11 14.30
CA SER A 175 -4.96 2.35 13.19
C SER A 175 -5.67 2.37 11.84
N ARG A 176 -5.04 3.08 10.90
CA ARG A 176 -5.50 3.17 9.52
C ARG A 176 -5.40 1.82 8.82
N GLU A 177 -4.30 1.14 9.05
CA GLU A 177 -3.95 -0.16 8.47
C GLU A 177 -5.01 -1.19 8.86
N TYR A 178 -5.33 -1.29 10.17
CA TYR A 178 -6.40 -2.15 10.68
C TYR A 178 -7.75 -1.84 10.03
N ALA A 179 -8.11 -0.56 9.95
CA ALA A 179 -9.40 -0.15 9.39
C ALA A 179 -9.53 -0.53 7.90
N GLN A 180 -8.46 -0.37 7.13
CA GLN A 180 -8.45 -0.73 5.71
C GLN A 180 -8.55 -2.25 5.51
N THR A 181 -7.77 -3.02 6.26
CA THR A 181 -7.81 -4.48 6.20
C THR A 181 -9.18 -5.02 6.63
N ALA A 182 -9.83 -4.39 7.62
CA ALA A 182 -11.18 -4.74 8.03
C ALA A 182 -12.20 -4.52 6.90
N VAL A 183 -12.13 -3.39 6.18
CA VAL A 183 -13.00 -3.14 5.01
C VAL A 183 -12.75 -4.15 3.90
N ASN A 184 -11.49 -4.48 3.62
CA ASN A 184 -11.13 -5.48 2.61
C ASN A 184 -11.66 -6.87 2.98
N LEU A 185 -11.59 -7.25 4.26
CA LEU A 185 -12.19 -8.47 4.78
C LEU A 185 -13.71 -8.44 4.62
N ALA A 186 -14.37 -7.33 4.93
CA ALA A 186 -15.82 -7.17 4.77
C ALA A 186 -16.26 -7.39 3.31
N SER A 187 -15.58 -6.73 2.37
CA SER A 187 -15.82 -6.89 0.93
C SER A 187 -15.62 -8.35 0.49
N ASN A 188 -14.55 -9.01 0.94
CA ASN A 188 -14.30 -10.42 0.68
C ASN A 188 -15.43 -11.33 1.22
N LEU A 189 -15.93 -11.08 2.43
CA LEU A 189 -17.05 -11.83 3.01
C LEU A 189 -18.33 -11.65 2.17
N CYS A 190 -18.60 -10.45 1.65
CA CYS A 190 -19.72 -10.20 0.74
C CYS A 190 -19.59 -10.92 -0.61
N MET A 191 -18.36 -11.06 -1.13
CA MET A 191 -18.11 -11.87 -2.34
C MET A 191 -18.41 -13.36 -2.08
N GLN A 192 -18.18 -13.83 -0.85
CA GLN A 192 -18.54 -15.18 -0.42
C GLN A 192 -20.03 -15.36 -0.06
N GLY A 193 -20.84 -14.29 -0.09
CA GLY A 193 -22.24 -14.32 0.34
C GLY A 193 -22.45 -14.24 1.86
N LYS A 194 -21.38 -14.10 2.65
CA LYS A 194 -21.41 -13.94 4.11
C LYS A 194 -21.68 -12.48 4.50
N CYS A 195 -22.75 -11.90 3.96
CA CYS A 195 -23.06 -10.48 4.08
C CYS A 195 -23.34 -10.03 5.51
N GLU A 196 -23.98 -10.87 6.32
CA GLU A 196 -24.27 -10.58 7.74
C GLU A 196 -22.97 -10.45 8.57
N GLU A 197 -21.96 -11.26 8.28
CA GLU A 197 -20.65 -11.16 8.93
C GLU A 197 -19.87 -9.91 8.48
N ALA A 198 -20.13 -9.41 7.28
CA ALA A 198 -19.40 -8.28 6.69
C ALA A 198 -19.82 -6.92 7.27
N GLU A 199 -21.10 -6.72 7.59
CA GLU A 199 -21.64 -5.44 8.07
C GLU A 199 -20.85 -4.82 9.24
N PRO A 200 -20.55 -5.54 10.35
CA PRO A 200 -19.81 -4.95 11.45
C PRO A 200 -18.40 -4.49 11.05
N PHE A 201 -17.73 -5.19 10.13
CA PHE A 201 -16.42 -4.80 9.65
C PHE A 201 -16.47 -3.55 8.76
N PHE A 202 -17.50 -3.43 7.90
CA PHE A 202 -17.73 -2.21 7.12
C PHE A 202 -18.01 -1.01 8.02
N GLU A 203 -18.96 -1.13 8.94
CA GLU A 203 -19.33 -0.05 9.86
C GLU A 203 -18.14 0.38 10.72
N GLU A 204 -17.39 -0.57 11.25
CA GLU A 204 -16.21 -0.29 12.06
C GLU A 204 -15.11 0.40 11.24
N GLY A 205 -14.75 -0.17 10.09
CA GLY A 205 -13.67 0.34 9.24
C GLY A 205 -13.96 1.75 8.73
N ILE A 206 -15.16 1.99 8.18
CA ILE A 206 -15.58 3.30 7.68
C ILE A 206 -15.63 4.34 8.80
N ARG A 207 -16.17 3.97 9.97
CA ARG A 207 -16.21 4.88 11.12
C ARG A 207 -14.80 5.31 11.51
N LYS A 208 -13.83 4.39 11.56
CA LYS A 208 -12.45 4.70 11.92
C LYS A 208 -11.76 5.57 10.87
N LEU A 209 -11.90 5.23 9.60
CA LEU A 209 -11.39 6.03 8.48
C LEU A 209 -11.99 7.45 8.49
N GLY A 210 -13.27 7.59 8.83
CA GLY A 210 -14.00 8.87 8.83
C GLY A 210 -13.74 9.77 10.04
N TYR A 211 -13.56 9.22 11.24
CA TYR A 211 -13.43 10.01 12.48
C TYR A 211 -12.00 10.42 12.82
N GLN A 212 -10.99 9.63 12.45
CA GLN A 212 -9.63 9.80 13.01
C GLN A 212 -8.55 10.15 11.98
N ILE A 213 -8.76 9.88 10.69
CA ILE A 213 -7.67 9.87 9.69
C ILE A 213 -7.78 11.01 8.65
N GLY A 214 -8.90 11.74 8.65
CA GLY A 214 -9.20 12.79 7.68
C GLY A 214 -9.65 12.24 6.31
N PRO A 215 -10.33 13.03 5.47
CA PRO A 215 -10.86 12.57 4.19
C PRO A 215 -9.71 12.30 3.21
N ARG A 216 -9.34 11.03 3.07
CA ARG A 216 -8.33 10.54 2.13
C ARG A 216 -8.97 9.61 1.08
N PRO A 217 -8.26 9.24 -0.01
CA PRO A 217 -8.79 8.33 -1.04
C PRO A 217 -9.39 7.04 -0.47
N GLU A 218 -8.81 6.50 0.59
CA GLU A 218 -9.15 5.21 1.16
C GLU A 218 -10.55 5.19 1.79
N LEU A 219 -10.99 6.32 2.36
CA LEU A 219 -12.37 6.44 2.86
C LEU A 219 -13.38 6.44 1.72
N ALA A 220 -13.05 7.06 0.58
CA ALA A 220 -13.92 7.03 -0.58
C ALA A 220 -14.03 5.61 -1.14
N ASP A 221 -12.91 4.92 -1.30
CA ASP A 221 -12.87 3.54 -1.77
C ASP A 221 -13.63 2.60 -0.81
N ALA A 222 -13.45 2.77 0.51
CA ALA A 222 -14.18 2.01 1.51
C ALA A 222 -15.71 2.26 1.46
N LEU A 223 -16.13 3.52 1.26
CA LEU A 223 -17.54 3.86 1.10
C LEU A 223 -18.12 3.30 -0.20
N GLU A 224 -17.33 3.24 -1.28
CA GLU A 224 -17.74 2.62 -2.55
C GLU A 224 -17.98 1.12 -2.39
N LEU A 225 -17.05 0.40 -1.72
CA LEU A 225 -17.23 -1.02 -1.39
C LEU A 225 -18.45 -1.26 -0.51
N TYR A 226 -18.71 -0.36 0.45
CA TYR A 226 -19.88 -0.46 1.31
C TYR A 226 -21.19 -0.13 0.58
N LEU A 227 -21.15 0.81 -0.37
CA LEU A 227 -22.31 1.10 -1.22
C LEU A 227 -22.69 -0.12 -2.06
N GLU A 228 -21.71 -0.78 -2.68
CA GLU A 228 -21.92 -2.02 -3.44
C GLU A 228 -22.54 -3.12 -2.55
N TYR A 229 -22.06 -3.25 -1.31
CA TYR A 229 -22.67 -4.13 -0.31
C TYR A 229 -24.15 -3.80 -0.07
N LEU A 230 -24.47 -2.53 0.24
CA LEU A 230 -25.83 -2.11 0.55
C LEU A 230 -26.79 -2.33 -0.63
N GLU A 231 -26.34 -2.05 -1.85
CA GLU A 231 -27.10 -2.28 -3.07
C GLU A 231 -27.37 -3.77 -3.31
N LYS A 232 -26.34 -4.62 -3.16
CA LYS A 232 -26.43 -6.07 -3.35
C LYS A 232 -27.34 -6.75 -2.33
N THR A 233 -27.37 -6.24 -1.10
CA THR A 233 -28.17 -6.81 0.00
C THR A 233 -29.56 -6.20 0.11
N HIS A 234 -29.93 -5.27 -0.78
CA HIS A 234 -31.20 -4.52 -0.74
C HIS A 234 -31.49 -3.91 0.63
N GLN A 235 -30.43 -3.44 1.29
CA GLN A 235 -30.52 -2.78 2.59
C GLN A 235 -31.23 -1.42 2.46
N GLU A 236 -31.59 -0.84 3.60
CA GLU A 236 -32.43 0.37 3.66
C GLU A 236 -32.01 1.47 2.67
N THR A 237 -32.94 1.93 1.83
CA THR A 237 -32.74 2.97 0.82
C THR A 237 -32.12 4.26 1.41
N LYS A 238 -32.44 4.56 2.67
CA LYS A 238 -31.87 5.70 3.41
C LYS A 238 -30.36 5.55 3.69
N LYS A 239 -29.89 4.33 3.99
CA LYS A 239 -28.45 4.06 4.18
C LYS A 239 -27.69 4.28 2.88
N ILE A 240 -28.22 3.74 1.76
CA ILE A 240 -27.66 3.90 0.41
C ILE A 240 -27.54 5.39 0.07
N GLU A 241 -28.62 6.16 0.20
CA GLU A 241 -28.63 7.60 -0.11
C GLU A 241 -27.58 8.38 0.71
N LYS A 242 -27.46 8.06 2.01
CA LYS A 242 -26.48 8.70 2.90
C LYS A 242 -25.03 8.39 2.50
N VAL A 243 -24.75 7.15 2.11
CA VAL A 243 -23.42 6.73 1.68
C VAL A 243 -23.07 7.37 0.34
N SER A 244 -23.97 7.33 -0.65
CA SER A 244 -23.78 7.97 -1.96
C SER A 244 -23.50 9.47 -1.82
N LYS A 245 -24.26 10.16 -0.97
CA LYS A 245 -24.04 11.59 -0.71
C LYS A 245 -22.68 11.87 -0.05
N SER A 246 -22.21 10.97 0.81
CA SER A 246 -20.87 11.07 1.43
C SER A 246 -19.76 10.93 0.37
N ILE A 247 -19.89 9.96 -0.54
CA ILE A 247 -18.95 9.77 -1.66
C ILE A 247 -18.88 11.02 -2.54
N ASP A 248 -20.03 11.56 -2.93
CA ASP A 248 -20.10 12.77 -3.76
C ASP A 248 -19.44 13.99 -3.10
N ASN A 249 -19.62 14.14 -1.79
CA ASN A 249 -18.98 15.21 -1.03
C ASN A 249 -17.46 15.06 -0.99
N LEU A 250 -16.94 13.83 -0.85
CA LEU A 250 -15.50 13.57 -0.89
C LEU A 250 -14.92 13.85 -2.28
N ARG A 251 -15.62 13.45 -3.36
CA ARG A 251 -15.21 13.74 -4.74
C ARG A 251 -15.17 15.23 -5.03
N LYS A 252 -16.12 16.02 -4.51
CA LYS A 252 -16.13 17.49 -4.65
C LYS A 252 -14.96 18.17 -3.95
N LYS A 253 -14.47 17.63 -2.83
CA LYS A 253 -13.31 18.19 -2.10
C LYS A 253 -11.96 17.89 -2.76
N LYS A 254 -11.89 16.93 -3.70
CA LYS A 254 -10.68 16.60 -4.48
C LYS A 254 -10.48 17.48 -5.73
N ARG A 255 -11.46 18.31 -6.11
CA ARG A 255 -11.38 19.26 -7.25
C ARG A 255 -10.94 20.63 -6.78
#